data_AF-A0A3A4P7M6-F1
#
_entry.id   AF-A0A3A4P7M6-F1
#
_cell.length_a   1.000
_cell.length_b   1.000
_cell.length_c   1.000
_cell.angle_alpha   90.00
_cell.angle_beta   90.00
_cell.angle_gamma   90.00
#
_symmetry.space_group_name_H-M   'P 1'
#
loop_
_entity.id
_entity.type
_entity.pdbx_description
1 polymer ?
#
loop_
_entity_poly.entity_id
_entity_poly.type
_entity_poly.pdbx_seq_one_letter_code
_entity_poly.pdbx_strand_id
1 'polypeptide(L)'
;MFKATVSGTLSFCLFTAVESAAETIRVPGDQPTIQAGIDAAGDGDLVLVSPGVYKETIRFNGKAITLRGRAGRDRTTINASGLSGPAVMCRDGEGPDTVFDGFTVTGGTGFRSQTGSECGGMYNAGSSPTVIDCAFVDNRVIETDRRWAVGGAMLNSGAGPMIVRCSFVENIALAKNKFCPGGAVFNENGATPTFIDCQFIRNRAGSGGAIANYWDASPTMINCMFVGNRAAGGAVWNLGRSSRTTIVNGLFLGNESSVHAGVLFNEDGEVTITSGTLIGNHGGSHYGSAILEYGGTVTLLNSIFRANGGDQAIYGRNVSISYSNVEGGWPGEGNIDADPLFVTGPLGDFYLSHVAAGQDEDSPCINAGLGRVRDYGLKKFTTRTDEVRDRRAVDMGYHFPRR
;
A
#
# COMPACT_ATOMS: atom_id res chain seq x y z
N MET A 1 -3.15 -63.23 44.14
CA MET A 1 -2.89 -62.11 43.22
C MET A 1 -2.98 -62.64 41.79
N PHE A 2 -4.19 -62.82 41.26
CA PHE A 2 -4.43 -63.26 39.87
C PHE A 2 -5.11 -62.10 39.14
N LYS A 3 -4.43 -61.57 38.11
CA LYS A 3 -4.89 -60.46 37.27
C LYS A 3 -5.97 -60.96 36.31
N ALA A 4 -7.13 -60.32 36.33
CA ALA A 4 -8.16 -60.45 35.30
C ALA A 4 -7.72 -59.71 34.04
N THR A 5 -7.89 -60.34 32.87
CA THR A 5 -7.67 -59.72 31.57
C THR A 5 -9.04 -59.31 31.03
N VAL A 6 -9.31 -58.01 30.95
CA VAL A 6 -10.50 -57.47 30.28
C VAL A 6 -10.13 -57.16 28.84
N SER A 7 -10.75 -57.87 27.91
CA SER A 7 -10.70 -57.62 26.47
C SER A 7 -11.63 -56.45 26.15
N GLY A 8 -11.07 -55.27 25.85
CA GLY A 8 -11.80 -54.12 25.33
C GLY A 8 -11.48 -53.91 23.85
N THR A 9 -12.45 -54.17 22.98
CA THR A 9 -12.38 -53.88 21.55
C THR A 9 -12.44 -52.36 21.35
N LEU A 10 -11.34 -51.74 20.92
CA LEU A 10 -11.34 -50.36 20.45
C LEU A 10 -12.06 -50.30 19.10
N SER A 11 -13.26 -49.72 19.09
CA SER A 11 -13.94 -49.32 17.85
C SER A 11 -13.28 -48.06 17.31
N PHE A 12 -12.46 -48.22 16.27
CA PHE A 12 -11.84 -47.10 15.54
C PHE A 12 -12.92 -46.47 14.66
N CYS A 13 -13.56 -45.39 15.14
CA CYS A 13 -14.40 -44.55 14.27
C CYS A 13 -13.48 -43.79 13.31
N LEU A 14 -13.34 -44.31 12.08
CA LEU A 14 -12.78 -43.58 10.96
C LEU A 14 -13.73 -42.40 10.65
N PHE A 15 -13.42 -41.20 11.13
CA PHE A 15 -13.97 -39.98 10.54
C PHE A 15 -13.27 -39.78 9.21
N THR A 16 -13.89 -40.25 8.12
CA THR A 16 -13.53 -39.75 6.78
C THR A 16 -13.96 -38.29 6.73
N ALA A 17 -13.01 -37.37 6.91
CA ALA A 17 -13.22 -35.99 6.50
C ALA A 17 -13.47 -36.02 4.99
N VAL A 18 -14.72 -35.88 4.58
CA VAL A 18 -15.05 -35.60 3.19
C VAL A 18 -14.62 -34.16 2.97
N GLU A 19 -13.44 -33.99 2.38
CA GLU A 19 -13.02 -32.68 1.88
C GLU A 19 -14.02 -32.30 0.79
N SER A 20 -14.93 -31.39 1.10
CA SER A 20 -15.90 -30.86 0.14
C SER A 20 -15.11 -30.24 -1.00
N ALA A 21 -15.39 -30.64 -2.24
CA ALA A 21 -14.78 -30.00 -3.40
C ALA A 21 -15.19 -28.52 -3.41
N ALA A 22 -14.23 -27.62 -3.59
CA ALA A 22 -14.50 -26.19 -3.72
C ALA A 22 -15.53 -25.92 -4.82
N GLU A 23 -16.67 -25.36 -4.47
CA GLU A 23 -17.75 -25.02 -5.39
C GLU A 23 -17.53 -23.63 -6.01
N THR A 24 -18.11 -23.43 -7.19
CA THR A 24 -18.16 -22.10 -7.82
C THR A 24 -19.58 -21.57 -7.80
N ILE A 25 -19.80 -20.49 -7.06
CA ILE A 25 -21.07 -19.78 -6.94
C ILE A 25 -21.02 -18.53 -7.83
N ARG A 26 -21.86 -18.48 -8.86
CA ARG A 26 -21.90 -17.36 -9.80
C ARG A 26 -22.87 -16.28 -9.33
N VAL A 27 -22.45 -15.03 -9.40
CA VAL A 27 -23.31 -13.87 -9.14
C VAL A 27 -23.46 -13.07 -10.44
N PRO A 28 -24.68 -12.75 -10.91
CA PRO A 28 -25.98 -12.98 -10.27
C PRO A 28 -26.64 -14.34 -10.62
N GLY A 29 -25.91 -15.29 -11.24
CA GLY A 29 -26.50 -16.49 -11.86
C GLY A 29 -27.08 -17.51 -10.88
N ASP A 30 -26.30 -17.87 -9.85
CA ASP A 30 -26.68 -18.83 -8.81
C ASP A 30 -27.17 -18.10 -7.53
N GLN A 31 -26.67 -16.90 -7.25
CA GLN A 31 -27.11 -16.03 -6.16
C GLN A 31 -27.34 -14.59 -6.66
N PRO A 32 -28.39 -13.88 -6.20
CA PRO A 32 -28.80 -12.60 -6.79
C PRO A 32 -27.87 -11.42 -6.47
N THR A 33 -27.09 -11.51 -5.39
CA THR A 33 -26.21 -10.44 -4.90
C THR A 33 -24.85 -11.02 -4.52
N ILE A 34 -23.84 -10.15 -4.39
CA ILE A 34 -22.50 -10.57 -3.96
C ILE A 34 -22.57 -11.10 -2.53
N GLN A 35 -23.26 -10.41 -1.62
CA GLN A 35 -23.38 -10.89 -0.24
C GLN A 35 -24.08 -12.26 -0.16
N ALA A 36 -25.14 -12.50 -0.95
CA ALA A 36 -25.80 -13.81 -1.00
C ALA A 36 -24.86 -14.91 -1.52
N GLY A 37 -23.96 -14.56 -2.44
CA GLY A 37 -22.87 -15.45 -2.87
C GLY A 37 -21.93 -15.83 -1.73
N ILE A 38 -21.48 -14.84 -0.96
CA ILE A 38 -20.62 -15.06 0.22
C ILE A 38 -21.35 -15.88 1.29
N ASP A 39 -22.62 -15.59 1.55
CA ASP A 39 -23.41 -16.28 2.57
C ASP A 39 -23.60 -17.76 2.24
N ALA A 40 -23.78 -18.09 0.95
CA ALA A 40 -23.92 -19.46 0.45
C ALA A 40 -22.59 -20.25 0.40
N ALA A 41 -21.45 -19.57 0.26
CA ALA A 41 -20.15 -20.20 0.14
C ALA A 41 -19.66 -20.89 1.44
N GLY A 42 -19.05 -22.05 1.33
CA GLY A 42 -18.20 -22.64 2.37
C GLY A 42 -16.73 -22.25 2.19
N ASP A 43 -15.89 -22.54 3.18
CA ASP A 43 -14.44 -22.32 3.04
C ASP A 43 -13.87 -23.12 1.85
N GLY A 44 -12.99 -22.48 1.08
CA GLY A 44 -12.41 -23.01 -0.15
C GLY A 44 -13.18 -22.63 -1.43
N ASP A 45 -14.43 -22.19 -1.32
CA ASP A 45 -15.27 -21.89 -2.49
C ASP A 45 -14.83 -20.63 -3.25
N LEU A 46 -15.27 -20.57 -4.51
CA LEU A 46 -15.14 -19.42 -5.40
C LEU A 46 -16.50 -18.73 -5.59
N VAL A 47 -16.62 -17.49 -5.15
CA VAL A 47 -17.72 -16.59 -5.54
C VAL A 47 -17.29 -15.80 -6.78
N LEU A 48 -17.81 -16.19 -7.95
CA LEU A 48 -17.44 -15.62 -9.26
C LEU A 48 -18.48 -14.58 -9.72
N VAL A 49 -18.11 -13.30 -9.70
CA VAL A 49 -19.01 -12.19 -9.97
C VAL A 49 -18.91 -11.76 -11.44
N SER A 50 -20.04 -11.73 -12.14
CA SER A 50 -20.10 -11.28 -13.53
C SER A 50 -19.78 -9.78 -13.66
N PRO A 51 -19.44 -9.29 -14.87
CA PRO A 51 -19.29 -7.86 -15.13
C PRO A 51 -20.55 -7.09 -14.77
N GLY A 52 -20.42 -5.99 -14.04
CA GLY A 52 -21.56 -5.20 -13.59
C GLY A 52 -21.21 -4.24 -12.45
N VAL A 53 -22.18 -3.39 -12.11
CA VAL A 53 -22.12 -2.51 -10.94
C VAL A 53 -23.09 -3.05 -9.90
N TYR A 54 -22.55 -3.40 -8.74
CA TYR A 54 -23.27 -4.01 -7.62
C TYR A 54 -23.37 -2.96 -6.51
N LYS A 55 -24.59 -2.51 -6.24
CA LYS A 55 -24.86 -1.52 -5.19
C LYS A 55 -25.01 -2.22 -3.85
N GLU A 56 -23.90 -2.52 -3.20
CA GLU A 56 -23.83 -3.33 -1.98
C GLU A 56 -22.74 -2.83 -1.04
N THR A 57 -22.88 -3.17 0.23
CA THR A 57 -21.75 -3.30 1.17
C THR A 57 -21.65 -4.78 1.52
N ILE A 58 -20.43 -5.32 1.54
CA ILE A 58 -20.21 -6.76 1.71
C ILE A 58 -19.32 -7.07 2.92
N ARG A 59 -19.47 -8.29 3.43
CA ARG A 59 -18.71 -8.83 4.54
C ARG A 59 -18.40 -10.30 4.31
N PHE A 60 -17.14 -10.67 4.53
CA PHE A 60 -16.65 -12.04 4.33
C PHE A 60 -17.06 -13.01 5.44
N ASN A 61 -17.45 -12.51 6.61
CA ASN A 61 -17.98 -13.32 7.73
C ASN A 61 -16.98 -14.39 8.21
N GLY A 62 -15.67 -14.09 8.16
CA GLY A 62 -14.61 -14.98 8.61
C GLY A 62 -14.30 -16.14 7.67
N LYS A 63 -14.90 -16.17 6.46
CA LYS A 63 -14.78 -17.29 5.52
C LYS A 63 -13.49 -17.22 4.70
N ALA A 64 -12.84 -18.36 4.53
CA ALA A 64 -11.68 -18.56 3.67
C ALA A 64 -12.12 -18.83 2.21
N ILE A 65 -12.70 -17.84 1.56
CA ILE A 65 -13.22 -17.94 0.18
C ILE A 65 -12.46 -17.03 -0.79
N THR A 66 -12.53 -17.36 -2.08
CA THR A 66 -12.15 -16.42 -3.14
C THR A 66 -13.39 -15.70 -3.68
N LEU A 67 -13.45 -14.38 -3.49
CA LEU A 67 -14.39 -13.50 -4.18
C LEU A 67 -13.68 -12.85 -5.37
N ARG A 68 -14.12 -13.17 -6.60
CA ARG A 68 -13.46 -12.72 -7.84
C ARG A 68 -14.40 -12.03 -8.82
N GLY A 69 -14.02 -10.86 -9.30
CA GLY A 69 -14.64 -10.20 -10.46
C GLY A 69 -14.19 -10.88 -11.75
N ARG A 70 -15.12 -11.56 -12.45
CA ARG A 70 -14.83 -12.40 -13.63
C ARG A 70 -14.11 -11.66 -14.76
N ALA A 71 -14.36 -10.36 -14.91
CA ALA A 71 -13.72 -9.52 -15.93
C ALA A 71 -12.75 -8.48 -15.34
N GLY A 72 -12.32 -8.67 -14.08
CA GLY A 72 -11.41 -7.78 -13.38
C GLY A 72 -12.02 -6.42 -13.01
N ARG A 73 -11.19 -5.59 -12.36
CA ARG A 73 -11.61 -4.33 -11.73
C ARG A 73 -12.22 -3.32 -12.70
N ASP A 74 -11.85 -3.36 -13.98
CA ASP A 74 -12.35 -2.41 -15.00
C ASP A 74 -13.81 -2.66 -15.36
N ARG A 75 -14.36 -3.84 -15.01
CA ARG A 75 -15.68 -4.29 -15.44
C ARG A 75 -16.57 -4.82 -14.32
N THR A 76 -16.04 -4.98 -13.11
CA THR A 76 -16.80 -5.42 -11.94
C THR A 76 -16.60 -4.42 -10.79
N THR A 77 -17.70 -3.75 -10.41
CA THR A 77 -17.68 -2.66 -9.43
C THR A 77 -18.58 -2.98 -8.23
N ILE A 78 -18.06 -2.81 -7.01
CA ILE A 78 -18.84 -2.68 -5.78
C ILE A 78 -19.00 -1.18 -5.50
N ASN A 79 -20.24 -0.71 -5.50
CA ASN A 79 -20.58 0.69 -5.31
C ASN A 79 -21.36 0.90 -4.01
N ALA A 80 -20.72 1.48 -3.01
CA ALA A 80 -21.32 1.76 -1.70
C ALA A 80 -22.00 3.15 -1.61
N SER A 81 -22.19 3.86 -2.73
CA SER A 81 -22.79 5.20 -2.74
C SER A 81 -24.18 5.24 -2.08
N GLY A 82 -24.31 6.05 -1.04
CA GLY A 82 -25.55 6.20 -0.28
C GLY A 82 -25.87 5.02 0.64
N LEU A 83 -24.94 4.08 0.81
CA LEU A 83 -25.00 3.03 1.82
C LEU A 83 -24.18 3.46 3.04
N SER A 84 -24.50 2.88 4.20
CA SER A 84 -23.78 3.13 5.44
C SER A 84 -22.64 2.13 5.60
N GLY A 85 -21.46 2.61 5.97
CA GLY A 85 -20.29 1.78 6.24
C GLY A 85 -19.26 1.71 5.10
N PRO A 86 -18.17 0.95 5.32
CA PRO A 86 -17.24 0.55 4.29
C PRO A 86 -17.94 -0.30 3.23
N ALA A 87 -17.47 -0.24 2.00
CA ALA A 87 -17.94 -1.11 0.92
C ALA A 87 -17.60 -2.59 1.16
N VAL A 88 -16.44 -2.87 1.77
CA VAL A 88 -15.94 -4.22 2.05
C VAL A 88 -15.49 -4.33 3.50
N MET A 89 -15.83 -5.43 4.18
CA MET A 89 -15.46 -5.67 5.57
C MET A 89 -14.87 -7.07 5.79
N CYS A 90 -13.71 -7.07 6.47
CA CYS A 90 -13.06 -8.24 7.06
C CYS A 90 -12.79 -7.95 8.54
N ARG A 91 -13.57 -8.57 9.43
CA ARG A 91 -13.53 -8.28 10.88
C ARG A 91 -13.87 -9.48 11.77
N ASP A 92 -13.88 -10.68 11.20
CA ASP A 92 -14.30 -11.91 11.88
C ASP A 92 -13.20 -12.99 11.84
N GLY A 93 -11.94 -12.57 11.66
CA GLY A 93 -10.79 -13.48 11.64
C GLY A 93 -10.41 -13.96 10.25
N GLU A 94 -10.79 -13.23 9.19
CA GLU A 94 -10.38 -13.53 7.82
C GLU A 94 -8.85 -13.61 7.72
N GLY A 95 -8.35 -14.72 7.18
CA GLY A 95 -6.94 -14.98 6.96
C GLY A 95 -6.51 -14.75 5.50
N PRO A 96 -5.27 -15.12 5.14
CA PRO A 96 -4.76 -14.92 3.78
C PRO A 96 -5.53 -15.72 2.71
N ASP A 97 -6.25 -16.78 3.10
CA ASP A 97 -7.11 -17.58 2.20
C ASP A 97 -8.46 -16.91 1.92
N THR A 98 -8.80 -15.83 2.63
CA THR A 98 -9.86 -14.92 2.21
C THR A 98 -9.30 -13.99 1.14
N VAL A 99 -9.68 -14.25 -0.12
CA VAL A 99 -9.14 -13.55 -1.29
C VAL A 99 -10.19 -12.61 -1.90
N PHE A 100 -9.86 -11.33 -2.02
CA PHE A 100 -10.65 -10.32 -2.71
C PHE A 100 -9.94 -9.87 -3.99
N ASP A 101 -10.47 -10.28 -5.15
CA ASP A 101 -9.75 -10.24 -6.43
C ASP A 101 -10.54 -9.56 -7.55
N GLY A 102 -9.96 -8.52 -8.16
CA GLY A 102 -10.45 -8.01 -9.44
C GLY A 102 -11.70 -7.14 -9.36
N PHE A 103 -11.80 -6.25 -8.36
CA PHE A 103 -12.93 -5.32 -8.21
C PHE A 103 -12.50 -3.85 -8.21
N THR A 104 -13.34 -2.99 -8.77
CA THR A 104 -13.37 -1.58 -8.37
C THR A 104 -14.29 -1.42 -7.16
N VAL A 105 -13.82 -0.72 -6.13
CA VAL A 105 -14.54 -0.38 -4.90
C VAL A 105 -14.68 1.14 -4.82
N THR A 106 -15.91 1.65 -4.78
CA THR A 106 -16.18 3.10 -4.89
C THR A 106 -17.35 3.58 -4.04
N GLY A 107 -17.36 4.87 -3.74
CA GLY A 107 -18.51 5.58 -3.18
C GLY A 107 -18.80 5.27 -1.71
N GLY A 108 -17.92 4.52 -1.04
CA GLY A 108 -18.06 4.25 0.37
C GLY A 108 -17.70 5.46 1.23
N THR A 109 -18.45 5.65 2.32
CA THR A 109 -18.33 6.82 3.19
C THR A 109 -18.00 6.50 4.65
N GLY A 110 -17.79 5.22 4.97
CA GLY A 110 -17.58 4.77 6.34
C GLY A 110 -18.84 4.76 7.19
N PHE A 111 -18.69 4.28 8.43
CA PHE A 111 -19.76 4.24 9.42
C PHE A 111 -19.86 5.56 10.15
N ARG A 112 -21.04 5.95 10.63
CA ARG A 112 -21.15 6.98 11.66
C ARG A 112 -21.22 6.35 13.06
N SER A 113 -20.12 5.81 13.58
CA SER A 113 -20.11 5.15 14.90
C SER A 113 -19.71 6.08 16.05
N GLN A 114 -20.35 5.95 17.22
CA GLN A 114 -19.91 6.65 18.45
C GLN A 114 -18.58 6.10 19.01
N THR A 115 -18.17 4.88 18.62
CA THR A 115 -17.04 4.14 19.22
C THR A 115 -15.82 3.98 18.30
N GLY A 116 -15.80 4.63 17.13
CA GLY A 116 -14.60 4.75 16.30
C GLY A 116 -14.46 3.81 15.10
N SER A 117 -13.45 4.15 14.30
CA SER A 117 -12.90 3.54 13.09
C SER A 117 -13.83 3.44 11.86
N GLU A 118 -13.79 4.49 11.05
CA GLU A 118 -14.45 4.69 9.74
C GLU A 118 -13.46 4.46 8.57
N CYS A 119 -13.90 3.86 7.46
CA CYS A 119 -13.20 3.98 6.19
C CYS A 119 -14.20 3.84 5.06
N GLY A 120 -13.92 4.42 3.90
CA GLY A 120 -14.84 4.37 2.78
C GLY A 120 -14.85 3.01 2.07
N GLY A 121 -13.69 2.53 1.65
CA GLY A 121 -13.58 1.32 0.82
C GLY A 121 -13.60 0.01 1.61
N MET A 122 -12.50 -0.35 2.26
CA MET A 122 -12.30 -1.66 2.90
C MET A 122 -11.79 -1.53 4.33
N TYR A 123 -12.50 -2.18 5.26
CA TYR A 123 -12.10 -2.24 6.66
C TYR A 123 -11.58 -3.62 7.04
N ASN A 124 -10.33 -3.66 7.52
CA ASN A 124 -9.66 -4.84 8.04
C ASN A 124 -9.40 -4.67 9.55
N ALA A 125 -10.11 -5.43 10.38
CA ALA A 125 -10.01 -5.36 11.84
C ALA A 125 -9.53 -6.70 12.39
N GLY A 126 -8.27 -6.76 12.87
CA GLY A 126 -7.65 -8.00 13.33
C GLY A 126 -7.63 -9.13 12.29
N SER A 127 -7.90 -8.81 11.03
CA SER A 127 -8.15 -9.75 9.93
C SER A 127 -7.22 -9.39 8.78
N SER A 128 -6.60 -10.41 8.17
CA SER A 128 -5.48 -10.24 7.23
C SER A 128 -5.79 -10.91 5.88
N PRO A 129 -6.80 -10.43 5.14
CA PRO A 129 -7.16 -10.96 3.83
C PRO A 129 -6.08 -10.67 2.77
N THR A 130 -6.16 -11.41 1.67
CA THR A 130 -5.38 -11.15 0.46
C THR A 130 -6.22 -10.32 -0.53
N VAL A 131 -5.72 -9.15 -0.94
CA VAL A 131 -6.39 -8.22 -1.86
C VAL A 131 -5.58 -8.10 -3.14
N ILE A 132 -6.15 -8.50 -4.28
CA ILE A 132 -5.42 -8.64 -5.54
C ILE A 132 -6.15 -7.89 -6.66
N ASP A 133 -5.39 -7.18 -7.51
CA ASP A 133 -5.90 -6.60 -8.77
C ASP A 133 -7.17 -5.74 -8.59
N CYS A 134 -7.28 -5.04 -7.45
CA CYS A 134 -8.41 -4.18 -7.12
C CYS A 134 -8.11 -2.70 -7.36
N ALA A 135 -9.15 -1.88 -7.48
CA ALA A 135 -9.05 -0.42 -7.47
C ALA A 135 -9.98 0.17 -6.40
N PHE A 136 -9.42 0.96 -5.49
CA PHE A 136 -10.19 1.77 -4.53
C PHE A 136 -10.26 3.20 -5.06
N VAL A 137 -11.43 3.61 -5.53
CA VAL A 137 -11.62 4.87 -6.26
C VAL A 137 -12.69 5.71 -5.58
N ASP A 138 -12.41 7.00 -5.40
CA ASP A 138 -13.40 7.99 -4.93
C ASP A 138 -14.16 7.55 -3.65
N ASN A 139 -13.45 6.90 -2.73
CA ASN A 139 -13.99 6.61 -1.41
C ASN A 139 -13.69 7.78 -0.47
N ARG A 140 -14.71 8.19 0.30
CA ARG A 140 -14.70 9.50 0.96
C ARG A 140 -15.18 9.42 2.41
N VAL A 141 -14.27 9.64 3.34
CA VAL A 141 -14.61 9.91 4.73
C VAL A 141 -14.51 11.42 4.95
N ILE A 142 -15.65 12.08 5.10
CA ILE A 142 -15.71 13.50 5.44
C ILE A 142 -16.42 13.61 6.78
N GLU A 143 -15.64 13.70 7.85
CA GLU A 143 -16.21 13.83 9.19
C GLU A 143 -16.39 15.30 9.59
N THR A 144 -17.57 15.61 10.09
CA THR A 144 -17.94 16.98 10.46
C THR A 144 -17.82 17.26 11.95
N ASP A 145 -17.92 16.23 12.80
CA ASP A 145 -18.19 16.43 14.22
C ASP A 145 -17.35 15.53 15.17
N ARG A 146 -16.50 14.63 14.63
CA ARG A 146 -15.70 13.68 15.44
C ARG A 146 -14.21 14.01 15.47
N ARG A 147 -13.50 13.35 16.40
CA ARG A 147 -12.06 13.57 16.66
C ARG A 147 -11.13 12.86 15.67
N TRP A 148 -11.59 11.86 14.92
CA TRP A 148 -10.72 11.02 14.10
C TRP A 148 -11.46 10.58 12.83
N ALA A 149 -11.08 11.13 11.67
CA ALA A 149 -11.40 10.52 10.39
C ALA A 149 -10.29 9.53 10.05
N VAL A 150 -10.67 8.36 9.57
CA VAL A 150 -9.77 7.24 9.30
C VAL A 150 -9.98 6.74 7.86
N GLY A 151 -8.93 6.17 7.27
CA GLY A 151 -8.60 6.13 5.83
C GLY A 151 -9.73 6.24 4.79
N GLY A 152 -9.52 7.05 3.75
CA GLY A 152 -10.50 7.29 2.69
C GLY A 152 -10.90 6.01 1.95
N ALA A 153 -9.92 5.16 1.62
CA ALA A 153 -10.13 3.88 0.94
C ALA A 153 -10.01 2.66 1.86
N MET A 154 -9.00 2.58 2.72
CA MET A 154 -8.75 1.38 3.49
C MET A 154 -8.30 1.71 4.92
N LEU A 155 -8.79 0.93 5.87
CA LEU A 155 -8.33 0.94 7.24
C LEU A 155 -7.87 -0.45 7.67
N ASN A 156 -6.65 -0.52 8.19
CA ASN A 156 -6.06 -1.71 8.79
C ASN A 156 -5.82 -1.47 10.28
N SER A 157 -6.56 -2.17 11.14
CA SER A 157 -6.45 -2.05 12.60
C SER A 157 -5.99 -3.38 13.19
N GLY A 158 -4.76 -3.45 13.71
CA GLY A 158 -4.15 -4.70 14.18
C GLY A 158 -4.14 -5.81 13.13
N ALA A 159 -4.08 -5.43 11.85
CA ALA A 159 -4.26 -6.30 10.69
C ALA A 159 -3.01 -6.27 9.79
N GLY A 160 -2.71 -7.40 9.14
CA GLY A 160 -1.59 -7.55 8.20
C GLY A 160 -2.03 -8.06 6.82
N PRO A 161 -2.98 -7.41 6.13
CA PRO A 161 -3.39 -7.85 4.80
C PRO A 161 -2.24 -7.77 3.79
N MET A 162 -2.31 -8.63 2.78
CA MET A 162 -1.42 -8.58 1.62
C MET A 162 -2.17 -7.94 0.46
N ILE A 163 -1.69 -6.79 -0.02
CA ILE A 163 -2.31 -6.00 -1.10
C ILE A 163 -1.38 -6.03 -2.31
N VAL A 164 -1.85 -6.55 -3.43
CA VAL A 164 -1.02 -6.82 -4.62
C VAL A 164 -1.66 -6.25 -5.87
N ARG A 165 -0.90 -5.46 -6.65
CA ARG A 165 -1.35 -4.85 -7.92
C ARG A 165 -2.60 -3.98 -7.80
N CYS A 166 -2.79 -3.37 -6.63
CA CYS A 166 -3.95 -2.52 -6.36
C CYS A 166 -3.67 -1.04 -6.61
N SER A 167 -4.72 -0.29 -6.98
CA SER A 167 -4.64 1.17 -7.12
C SER A 167 -5.59 1.87 -6.15
N PHE A 168 -5.10 2.92 -5.50
CA PHE A 168 -5.83 3.81 -4.62
C PHE A 168 -5.87 5.19 -5.26
N VAL A 169 -7.02 5.59 -5.79
CA VAL A 169 -7.15 6.76 -6.67
C VAL A 169 -8.22 7.71 -6.14
N GLU A 170 -7.86 8.99 -5.97
CA GLU A 170 -8.80 10.07 -5.60
C GLU A 170 -9.59 9.80 -4.31
N ASN A 171 -9.03 9.04 -3.36
CA ASN A 171 -9.67 8.80 -2.09
C ASN A 171 -9.45 9.99 -1.15
N ILE A 172 -10.47 10.31 -0.36
CA ILE A 172 -10.49 11.51 0.47
C ILE A 172 -10.80 11.15 1.92
N ALA A 173 -9.97 11.61 2.85
CA ALA A 173 -10.20 11.51 4.29
C ALA A 173 -9.95 12.86 4.96
N LEU A 174 -11.03 13.59 5.26
CA LEU A 174 -10.97 14.95 5.82
C LEU A 174 -11.84 15.03 7.07
N ALA A 175 -11.37 15.75 8.10
CA ALA A 175 -12.19 16.15 9.24
C ALA A 175 -12.04 17.65 9.51
N LYS A 176 -13.05 18.26 10.14
CA LYS A 176 -13.00 19.69 10.53
C LYS A 176 -11.95 19.98 11.60
N ASN A 177 -11.70 19.05 12.51
CA ASN A 177 -10.70 19.18 13.55
C ASN A 177 -9.36 18.74 12.96
N LYS A 178 -8.34 19.61 13.00
CA LYS A 178 -7.01 19.52 12.33
C LYS A 178 -6.19 18.22 12.55
N PHE A 179 -6.72 17.24 13.27
CA PHE A 179 -6.15 15.92 13.49
C PHE A 179 -7.01 14.89 12.73
N CYS A 180 -6.67 14.59 11.46
CA CYS A 180 -7.38 13.60 10.66
C CYS A 180 -6.40 12.51 10.23
N PRO A 181 -6.29 11.42 11.01
CA PRO A 181 -5.34 10.36 10.73
C PRO A 181 -5.85 9.46 9.60
N GLY A 182 -5.48 9.71 8.35
CA GLY A 182 -5.66 8.69 7.32
C GLY A 182 -5.61 9.20 5.90
N GLY A 183 -4.72 8.64 5.09
CA GLY A 183 -4.68 8.85 3.63
C GLY A 183 -5.74 8.06 2.90
N ALA A 184 -5.44 7.65 1.67
CA ALA A 184 -6.12 6.51 1.08
C ALA A 184 -6.13 5.31 2.04
N VAL A 185 -5.00 5.05 2.71
CA VAL A 185 -4.85 3.97 3.67
C VAL A 185 -4.51 4.54 5.04
N PHE A 186 -5.17 4.00 6.06
CA PHE A 186 -4.84 4.25 7.45
C PHE A 186 -4.49 2.94 8.15
N ASN A 187 -3.35 2.91 8.84
CA ASN A 187 -2.85 1.75 9.57
C ASN A 187 -2.68 2.12 11.04
N GLU A 188 -3.19 1.28 11.93
CA GLU A 188 -3.20 1.54 13.37
C GLU A 188 -3.05 0.27 14.20
N ASN A 189 -2.80 0.45 15.50
CA ASN A 189 -2.81 -0.63 16.51
C ASN A 189 -1.89 -1.80 16.15
N GLY A 190 -0.66 -1.49 15.73
CA GLY A 190 0.31 -2.51 15.32
C GLY A 190 0.03 -3.20 13.98
N ALA A 191 -0.78 -2.59 13.11
CA ALA A 191 -1.04 -3.12 11.77
C ALA A 191 0.25 -3.25 10.93
N THR A 192 0.35 -4.32 10.15
CA THR A 192 1.54 -4.70 9.35
C THR A 192 1.18 -5.04 7.88
N PRO A 193 0.41 -4.19 7.17
CA PRO A 193 0.03 -4.49 5.80
C PRO A 193 1.24 -4.48 4.87
N THR A 194 1.19 -5.33 3.84
CA THR A 194 2.21 -5.38 2.78
C THR A 194 1.58 -4.97 1.45
N PHE A 195 2.14 -3.94 0.81
CA PHE A 195 1.74 -3.46 -0.51
C PHE A 195 2.80 -3.86 -1.54
N ILE A 196 2.39 -4.52 -2.61
CA ILE A 196 3.26 -4.96 -3.70
C ILE A 196 2.67 -4.46 -5.02
N ASP A 197 3.48 -3.80 -5.84
CA ASP A 197 3.05 -3.29 -7.15
C ASP A 197 1.83 -2.35 -7.06
N CYS A 198 1.72 -1.58 -5.98
CA CYS A 198 0.56 -0.74 -5.70
C CYS A 198 0.77 0.72 -6.10
N GLN A 199 -0.32 1.41 -6.45
CA GLN A 199 -0.30 2.81 -6.85
C GLN A 199 -1.21 3.64 -5.95
N PHE A 200 -0.70 4.77 -5.45
CA PHE A 200 -1.44 5.75 -4.67
C PHE A 200 -1.43 7.08 -5.42
N ILE A 201 -2.56 7.41 -6.03
CA ILE A 201 -2.66 8.52 -6.98
C ILE A 201 -3.69 9.54 -6.52
N ARG A 202 -3.25 10.79 -6.34
CA ARG A 202 -4.13 11.94 -6.11
C ARG A 202 -5.08 11.77 -4.93
N ASN A 203 -4.64 11.06 -3.91
CA ASN A 203 -5.38 10.91 -2.66
C ASN A 203 -5.16 12.12 -1.76
N ARG A 204 -6.19 12.48 -0.99
CA ARG A 204 -6.18 13.68 -0.16
C ARG A 204 -6.58 13.40 1.27
N ALA A 205 -5.80 13.91 2.22
CA ALA A 205 -6.09 13.73 3.63
C ALA A 205 -5.69 14.91 4.52
N GLY A 206 -6.04 14.80 5.81
CA GLY A 206 -5.52 15.69 6.86
C GLY A 206 -4.04 15.43 7.15
N SER A 207 -3.65 14.20 7.51
CA SER A 207 -2.26 13.85 7.87
C SER A 207 -1.40 13.39 6.68
N GLY A 208 -1.42 12.11 6.29
CA GLY A 208 -0.69 11.58 5.13
C GLY A 208 -1.66 11.28 3.99
N GLY A 209 -1.39 11.75 2.78
CA GLY A 209 -2.32 11.72 1.65
C GLY A 209 -2.53 10.31 1.08
N ALA A 210 -1.46 9.54 0.97
CA ALA A 210 -1.52 8.15 0.53
C ALA A 210 -1.68 7.20 1.72
N ILE A 211 -0.74 7.21 2.65
CA ILE A 211 -0.68 6.29 3.79
C ILE A 211 -0.43 7.07 5.06
N ALA A 212 -1.17 6.77 6.12
CA ALA A 212 -0.86 7.23 7.47
C ALA A 212 -0.75 6.04 8.43
N ASN A 213 0.32 6.00 9.21
CA ASN A 213 0.68 4.94 10.15
C ASN A 213 0.72 5.50 11.57
N TYR A 214 -0.10 4.95 12.44
CA TYR A 214 -0.27 5.37 13.82
C TYR A 214 -0.11 4.17 14.75
N TRP A 215 0.21 4.44 16.02
CA TRP A 215 0.17 3.46 17.11
C TRP A 215 0.88 2.15 16.74
N ASP A 216 2.18 2.28 16.45
CA ASP A 216 3.11 1.18 16.16
C ASP A 216 2.82 0.40 14.86
N ALA A 217 2.03 0.97 13.94
CA ALA A 217 1.85 0.41 12.61
C ALA A 217 3.16 0.38 11.80
N SER A 218 3.44 -0.76 11.17
CA SER A 218 4.70 -1.05 10.48
C SER A 218 4.47 -1.61 9.09
N PRO A 219 4.02 -0.79 8.11
CA PRO A 219 3.74 -1.27 6.76
C PRO A 219 5.02 -1.53 5.97
N THR A 220 4.89 -2.41 4.97
CA THR A 220 5.91 -2.65 3.94
C THR A 220 5.36 -2.32 2.56
N MET A 221 6.10 -1.55 1.77
CA MET A 221 5.77 -1.19 0.40
C MET A 221 6.89 -1.62 -0.54
N ILE A 222 6.56 -2.44 -1.54
CA ILE A 222 7.51 -2.98 -2.52
C ILE A 222 7.01 -2.62 -3.91
N ASN A 223 7.85 -1.92 -4.69
CA ASN A 223 7.49 -1.46 -6.03
C ASN A 223 6.20 -0.63 -6.06
N CYS A 224 6.12 0.40 -5.19
CA CYS A 224 4.93 1.23 -5.06
C CYS A 224 5.15 2.63 -5.62
N MET A 225 4.09 3.22 -6.19
CA MET A 225 4.09 4.58 -6.71
C MET A 225 3.18 5.48 -5.86
N PHE A 226 3.64 6.69 -5.57
CA PHE A 226 2.95 7.73 -4.81
C PHE A 226 2.97 9.00 -5.65
N VAL A 227 1.84 9.31 -6.29
CA VAL A 227 1.79 10.37 -7.31
C VAL A 227 0.72 11.40 -6.97
N GLY A 228 1.12 12.65 -6.80
CA GLY A 228 0.19 13.78 -6.63
C GLY A 228 -0.67 13.70 -5.37
N ASN A 229 -0.23 12.99 -4.32
CA ASN A 229 -0.99 12.89 -3.08
C ASN A 229 -0.82 14.18 -2.27
N ARG A 230 -1.88 14.59 -1.57
CA ARG A 230 -1.92 15.89 -0.87
C ARG A 230 -2.43 15.76 0.56
N ALA A 231 -1.62 16.12 1.54
CA ALA A 231 -2.02 16.19 2.95
C ALA A 231 -1.06 17.08 3.77
N ALA A 232 -1.31 17.30 5.06
CA ALA A 232 -0.43 18.13 5.89
C ALA A 232 1.00 17.57 6.03
N GLY A 233 1.20 16.26 5.89
CA GLY A 233 2.54 15.63 5.86
C GLY A 233 2.77 14.78 4.63
N GLY A 234 2.23 15.22 3.49
CA GLY A 234 2.64 14.72 2.18
C GLY A 234 2.03 13.36 1.84
N ALA A 235 2.81 12.48 1.23
CA ALA A 235 2.35 11.14 0.84
C ALA A 235 2.23 10.17 2.02
N VAL A 236 3.26 10.10 2.87
CA VAL A 236 3.38 9.13 3.97
C VAL A 236 3.53 9.86 5.29
N TRP A 237 2.65 9.54 6.23
CA TRP A 237 2.71 10.04 7.61
C TRP A 237 2.99 8.90 8.57
N ASN A 238 4.04 9.02 9.38
CA ASN A 238 4.39 8.06 10.42
C ASN A 238 4.37 8.73 11.79
N LEU A 239 3.62 8.14 12.72
CA LEU A 239 3.53 8.56 14.10
C LEU A 239 3.59 7.35 15.03
N GLY A 240 4.70 7.18 15.75
CA GLY A 240 4.80 6.16 16.80
C GLY A 240 6.21 5.63 17.00
N ARG A 241 6.60 5.47 18.27
CA ARG A 241 7.96 5.10 18.69
C ARG A 241 8.44 3.74 18.20
N SER A 242 7.52 2.81 17.95
CA SER A 242 7.85 1.46 17.48
C SER A 242 7.41 1.22 16.04
N SER A 243 6.90 2.25 15.35
CA SER A 243 6.47 2.16 13.96
C SER A 243 7.68 2.00 13.04
N ARG A 244 7.66 0.97 12.18
CA ARG A 244 8.70 0.70 11.18
C ARG A 244 8.14 0.67 9.78
N THR A 245 8.37 1.72 9.00
CA THR A 245 7.93 1.77 7.60
C THR A 245 9.07 1.40 6.67
N THR A 246 8.86 0.38 5.84
CA THR A 246 9.85 -0.07 4.85
C THR A 246 9.33 0.18 3.44
N ILE A 247 10.09 0.93 2.65
CA ILE A 247 9.83 1.17 1.23
C ILE A 247 11.01 0.64 0.41
N VAL A 248 10.74 -0.33 -0.45
CA VAL A 248 11.72 -0.83 -1.42
C VAL A 248 11.18 -0.53 -2.81
N ASN A 249 12.00 0.14 -3.62
CA ASN A 249 11.65 0.51 -4.98
C ASN A 249 10.40 1.42 -5.04
N GLY A 250 10.50 2.63 -4.49
CA GLY A 250 9.38 3.57 -4.41
C GLY A 250 9.52 4.76 -5.35
N LEU A 251 8.49 5.11 -6.11
CA LEU A 251 8.44 6.37 -6.87
C LEU A 251 7.53 7.38 -6.16
N PHE A 252 8.07 8.53 -5.78
CA PHE A 252 7.33 9.65 -5.18
C PHE A 252 7.39 10.86 -6.09
N LEU A 253 6.29 11.14 -6.78
CA LEU A 253 6.21 12.18 -7.79
C LEU A 253 5.16 13.23 -7.41
N GLY A 254 5.58 14.48 -7.31
CA GLY A 254 4.63 15.59 -7.23
C GLY A 254 3.73 15.58 -6.00
N ASN A 255 4.14 14.95 -4.90
CA ASN A 255 3.34 14.94 -3.68
C ASN A 255 3.48 16.27 -2.95
N GLU A 256 2.37 16.75 -2.39
CA GLU A 256 2.25 18.10 -1.88
C GLU A 256 1.82 18.13 -0.42
N SER A 257 2.48 19.00 0.34
CA SER A 257 2.10 19.35 1.70
C SER A 257 2.03 20.85 1.88
N SER A 258 1.00 21.31 2.59
CA SER A 258 0.86 22.71 2.97
C SER A 258 1.47 23.04 4.33
N VAL A 259 1.92 22.04 5.10
CA VAL A 259 2.39 22.24 6.49
C VAL A 259 3.77 21.66 6.70
N HIS A 260 3.95 20.36 6.47
CA HIS A 260 5.19 19.63 6.67
C HIS A 260 5.80 19.25 5.32
N ALA A 261 6.34 18.04 5.17
CA ALA A 261 7.03 17.59 3.98
C ALA A 261 6.10 16.94 2.94
N GLY A 262 6.44 17.04 1.66
CA GLY A 262 5.64 16.52 0.54
C GLY A 262 5.68 14.99 0.40
N VAL A 263 6.74 14.32 0.83
CA VAL A 263 6.86 12.85 0.73
C VAL A 263 6.59 12.19 2.07
N LEU A 264 7.40 12.50 3.08
CA LEU A 264 7.45 11.77 4.33
C LEU A 264 7.47 12.72 5.52
N PHE A 265 6.48 12.60 6.39
CA PHE A 265 6.55 13.06 7.76
C PHE A 265 6.79 11.86 8.69
N ASN A 266 7.88 11.87 9.45
CA ASN A 266 8.22 10.83 10.41
C ASN A 266 8.40 11.39 11.82
N GLU A 267 7.49 11.04 12.71
CA GLU A 267 7.55 11.39 14.14
C GLU A 267 7.76 10.14 14.99
N ASP A 268 8.86 10.12 15.74
CA ASP A 268 9.29 9.06 16.66
C ASP A 268 9.53 7.66 16.04
N GLY A 269 9.22 7.41 14.76
CA GLY A 269 9.34 6.10 14.11
C GLY A 269 10.65 5.86 13.33
N GLU A 270 10.79 4.66 12.76
CA GLU A 270 11.88 4.29 11.85
C GLU A 270 11.35 4.15 10.42
N VAL A 271 12.04 4.78 9.47
CA VAL A 271 11.72 4.68 8.05
C VAL A 271 12.96 4.30 7.25
N THR A 272 12.82 3.27 6.43
CA THR A 272 13.85 2.91 5.44
C THR A 272 13.28 3.03 4.04
N ILE A 273 13.98 3.77 3.18
CA ILE A 273 13.70 3.88 1.74
C ILE A 273 14.92 3.38 0.98
N THR A 274 14.76 2.28 0.24
CA THR A 274 15.80 1.73 -0.62
C THR A 274 15.36 1.79 -2.07
N SER A 275 16.24 2.29 -2.95
CA SER A 275 15.93 2.42 -4.38
C SER A 275 14.70 3.30 -4.63
N GLY A 276 14.59 4.41 -3.90
CA GLY A 276 13.51 5.38 -4.08
C GLY A 276 13.88 6.46 -5.10
N THR A 277 12.93 6.89 -5.92
CA THR A 277 13.04 8.15 -6.69
C THR A 277 12.03 9.14 -6.12
N LEU A 278 12.53 10.21 -5.49
CA LEU A 278 11.74 11.30 -4.94
C LEU A 278 11.95 12.54 -5.81
N ILE A 279 10.92 12.92 -6.56
CA ILE A 279 11.02 14.01 -7.53
C ILE A 279 9.82 14.95 -7.56
N GLY A 280 10.07 16.25 -7.64
CA GLY A 280 9.01 17.24 -7.80
C GLY A 280 8.10 17.39 -6.58
N ASN A 281 8.51 16.93 -5.40
CA ASN A 281 7.67 16.97 -4.20
C ASN A 281 7.81 18.32 -3.48
N HIS A 282 6.71 18.81 -2.92
CA HIS A 282 6.64 20.15 -2.33
C HIS A 282 6.11 20.08 -0.90
N GLY A 283 6.80 20.76 0.01
CA GLY A 283 6.41 20.90 1.41
C GLY A 283 6.11 22.35 1.80
N GLY A 284 5.59 22.53 3.02
CA GLY A 284 5.28 23.85 3.59
C GLY A 284 6.54 24.64 3.95
N SER A 285 6.39 25.97 4.06
CA SER A 285 7.47 26.97 4.14
C SER A 285 8.40 26.93 5.37
N HIS A 286 8.24 25.96 6.28
CA HIS A 286 8.99 25.92 7.55
C HIS A 286 9.76 24.61 7.78
N TYR A 287 9.62 23.63 6.89
CA TYR A 287 10.26 22.30 7.05
C TYR A 287 10.78 21.77 5.71
N GLY A 288 11.45 20.61 5.76
CA GLY A 288 11.98 19.91 4.58
C GLY A 288 10.90 19.68 3.53
N SER A 289 11.16 20.00 2.27
CA SER A 289 10.14 19.93 1.22
C SER A 289 9.71 18.52 0.82
N ALA A 290 10.57 17.51 0.98
CA ALA A 290 10.22 16.11 0.76
C ALA A 290 10.20 15.31 2.05
N ILE A 291 11.20 15.47 2.93
CA ILE A 291 11.31 14.68 4.16
C ILE A 291 11.39 15.58 5.40
N LEU A 292 10.55 15.28 6.39
CA LEU A 292 10.63 15.81 7.75
C LEU A 292 10.76 14.64 8.73
N GLU A 293 11.89 14.58 9.43
CA GLU A 293 12.14 13.66 10.56
C GLU A 293 12.11 14.45 11.87
N TYR A 294 11.38 13.91 12.86
CA TYR A 294 11.24 14.48 14.19
C TYR A 294 11.21 13.38 15.27
N GLY A 295 12.34 13.19 15.96
CA GLY A 295 12.44 12.27 17.11
C GLY A 295 12.58 10.79 16.73
N GLY A 296 12.60 10.48 15.43
CA GLY A 296 12.72 9.14 14.88
C GLY A 296 14.04 8.93 14.14
N THR A 297 14.02 8.07 13.13
CA THR A 297 15.13 7.86 12.18
C THR A 297 14.61 7.70 10.76
N VAL A 298 15.35 8.23 9.80
CA VAL A 298 15.10 8.00 8.37
C VAL A 298 16.41 7.58 7.71
N THR A 299 16.39 6.42 7.06
CA THR A 299 17.52 5.88 6.29
C THR A 299 17.15 5.81 4.81
N LEU A 300 17.96 6.43 3.96
CA LEU A 300 17.84 6.33 2.51
C LEU A 300 19.10 5.67 1.93
N LEU A 301 18.88 4.72 1.03
CA LEU A 301 19.94 3.98 0.34
C LEU A 301 19.60 3.86 -1.15
N ASN A 302 20.61 3.96 -2.02
CA ASN A 302 20.46 3.71 -3.45
C ASN A 302 19.37 4.56 -4.10
N SER A 303 19.12 5.78 -3.62
CA SER A 303 17.94 6.58 -3.98
C SER A 303 18.31 7.80 -4.82
N ILE A 304 17.35 8.35 -5.57
CA ILE A 304 17.49 9.60 -6.31
C ILE A 304 16.55 10.64 -5.71
N PHE A 305 17.08 11.83 -5.46
CA PHE A 305 16.36 12.95 -4.87
C PHE A 305 16.62 14.22 -5.70
N ARG A 306 15.62 14.70 -6.43
CA ARG A 306 15.76 15.81 -7.39
C ARG A 306 14.51 16.69 -7.45
N ALA A 307 14.66 17.98 -7.70
CA ALA A 307 13.57 18.94 -7.90
C ALA A 307 12.50 18.92 -6.80
N ASN A 308 12.85 18.56 -5.57
CA ASN A 308 11.92 18.67 -4.44
C ASN A 308 12.13 20.07 -3.86
N GLY A 309 11.29 21.04 -4.29
CA GLY A 309 11.53 22.50 -4.16
C GLY A 309 11.75 23.04 -2.73
N GLY A 310 11.73 24.36 -2.53
CA GLY A 310 11.99 24.97 -1.22
C GLY A 310 13.47 25.04 -0.84
N ASP A 311 13.80 25.80 0.22
CA ASP A 311 15.20 26.12 0.59
C ASP A 311 15.98 24.91 1.15
N GLN A 312 15.26 23.93 1.71
CA GLN A 312 15.83 22.71 2.26
C GLN A 312 14.89 21.55 1.98
N ALA A 313 15.37 20.51 1.31
CA ALA A 313 14.49 19.42 0.89
C ALA A 313 14.33 18.30 1.94
N ILE A 314 15.26 18.22 2.87
CA ILE A 314 15.32 17.23 3.94
C ILE A 314 15.59 17.96 5.25
N TYR A 315 14.69 17.83 6.21
CA TYR A 315 14.82 18.40 7.55
C TYR A 315 14.74 17.30 8.59
N GLY A 316 15.74 17.22 9.46
CA GLY A 316 15.82 16.20 10.50
C GLY A 316 17.21 16.16 11.12
N ARG A 317 17.34 15.54 12.29
CA ARG A 317 18.62 15.33 12.96
C ARG A 317 19.16 13.92 12.76
N ASN A 318 18.26 12.97 12.53
CA ASN A 318 18.57 11.55 12.42
C ASN A 318 18.21 11.02 11.02
N VAL A 319 18.75 11.70 10.00
CA VAL A 319 18.61 11.29 8.60
C VAL A 319 19.95 10.80 8.08
N SER A 320 20.02 9.54 7.69
CA SER A 320 21.19 8.93 7.07
C SER A 320 20.90 8.67 5.59
N ILE A 321 21.76 9.16 4.71
CA ILE A 321 21.65 8.95 3.26
C ILE A 321 22.99 8.48 2.76
N SER A 322 23.00 7.36 2.03
CA SER A 322 24.22 6.80 1.44
C SER A 322 23.94 6.22 0.07
N TYR A 323 24.98 6.16 -0.76
CA TYR A 323 24.92 5.62 -2.13
C TYR A 323 23.74 6.17 -2.92
N SER A 324 23.46 7.47 -2.77
CA SER A 324 22.27 8.11 -3.33
C SER A 324 22.65 9.36 -4.12
N ASN A 325 21.84 9.69 -5.12
CA ASN A 325 22.00 10.89 -5.89
C ASN A 325 21.12 12.00 -5.29
N VAL A 326 21.71 13.02 -4.67
CA VAL A 326 20.97 14.06 -3.92
C VAL A 326 21.33 15.46 -4.43
N GLU A 327 20.32 16.19 -4.88
CA GLU A 327 20.47 17.56 -5.39
C GLU A 327 20.98 18.51 -4.32
N GLY A 328 21.98 19.33 -4.65
CA GLY A 328 22.66 20.21 -3.68
C GLY A 328 23.67 19.49 -2.79
N GLY A 329 23.82 18.17 -2.99
CA GLY A 329 24.70 17.30 -2.23
C GLY A 329 24.14 16.92 -0.84
N TRP A 330 24.57 15.77 -0.34
CA TRP A 330 24.31 15.35 1.03
C TRP A 330 25.49 14.55 1.60
N PRO A 331 25.97 14.86 2.82
CA PRO A 331 27.05 14.10 3.44
C PRO A 331 26.70 12.63 3.62
N GLY A 332 27.52 11.74 3.07
CA GLY A 332 27.34 10.30 3.20
C GLY A 332 28.20 9.53 2.20
N GLU A 333 28.56 8.30 2.56
CA GLU A 333 29.36 7.45 1.70
C GLU A 333 28.62 7.17 0.37
N GLY A 334 29.34 7.27 -0.74
CA GLY A 334 28.81 6.96 -2.08
C GLY A 334 27.76 7.94 -2.62
N ASN A 335 27.43 9.01 -1.89
CA ASN A 335 26.49 10.01 -2.40
C ASN A 335 27.13 10.82 -3.53
N ILE A 336 26.30 11.14 -4.53
CA ILE A 336 26.66 11.99 -5.66
C ILE A 336 25.65 13.13 -5.81
N ASP A 337 26.07 14.21 -6.45
CA ASP A 337 25.18 15.26 -6.97
C ASP A 337 25.46 15.46 -8.45
N ALA A 338 24.69 14.77 -9.29
CA ALA A 338 24.76 14.88 -10.74
C ALA A 338 23.37 14.75 -11.36
N ASP A 339 23.16 15.29 -12.56
CA ASP A 339 21.94 15.06 -13.31
C ASP A 339 21.75 13.54 -13.50
N PRO A 340 20.62 12.93 -13.04
CA PRO A 340 20.35 11.53 -13.28
C PRO A 340 20.18 11.16 -14.76
N LEU A 341 20.08 12.14 -15.67
CA LEU A 341 19.86 11.93 -17.10
C LEU A 341 18.62 11.06 -17.32
N PHE A 342 17.50 11.49 -16.72
CA PHE A 342 16.23 10.78 -16.86
C PHE A 342 15.71 10.87 -18.29
N VAL A 343 15.17 9.75 -18.78
CA VAL A 343 14.52 9.64 -20.09
C VAL A 343 13.15 8.98 -19.95
N THR A 344 12.28 9.23 -20.92
CA THR A 344 10.97 8.57 -21.01
C THR A 344 11.16 7.17 -21.60
N GLY A 345 10.59 6.16 -20.93
CA GLY A 345 10.59 4.77 -21.36
C GLY A 345 9.18 4.19 -21.49
N PRO A 346 9.06 2.85 -21.63
CA PRO A 346 7.79 2.18 -21.94
C PRO A 346 6.68 2.34 -20.88
N LEU A 347 7.02 2.62 -19.63
CA LEU A 347 6.06 2.74 -18.51
C LEU A 347 5.99 4.14 -17.90
N GLY A 348 6.57 5.15 -18.56
CA GLY A 348 6.57 6.53 -18.09
C GLY A 348 7.98 7.14 -18.06
N ASP A 349 8.10 8.25 -17.35
CA ASP A 349 9.37 8.96 -17.17
C ASP A 349 10.27 8.31 -16.12
N PHE A 350 11.48 8.85 -15.95
CA PHE A 350 12.45 8.47 -14.92
C PHE A 350 13.17 7.13 -15.13
N TYR A 351 13.22 6.64 -16.37
CA TYR A 351 14.25 5.67 -16.76
C TYR A 351 15.61 6.37 -16.78
N LEU A 352 16.70 5.65 -16.50
CA LEU A 352 18.05 6.17 -16.60
C LEU A 352 18.52 6.08 -18.06
N SER A 353 19.07 7.18 -18.60
CA SER A 353 19.70 7.20 -19.91
C SER A 353 20.82 6.17 -19.99
N HIS A 354 20.82 5.32 -21.01
CA HIS A 354 21.84 4.30 -21.21
C HIS A 354 22.24 4.21 -22.69
N VAL A 355 23.52 4.40 -23.01
CA VAL A 355 24.04 4.31 -24.38
C VAL A 355 23.75 2.94 -25.00
N ALA A 356 23.85 1.88 -24.19
CA ALA A 356 23.53 0.53 -24.62
C ALA A 356 22.06 0.30 -24.98
N ALA A 357 21.15 1.18 -24.52
CA ALA A 357 19.74 1.19 -24.89
C ALA A 357 19.42 2.28 -25.94
N GLY A 358 20.45 2.90 -26.53
CA GLY A 358 20.32 3.86 -27.64
C GLY A 358 20.14 5.32 -27.24
N GLN A 359 20.41 5.69 -25.97
CA GLN A 359 20.45 7.10 -25.55
C GLN A 359 21.85 7.72 -25.73
N ASP A 360 21.95 9.04 -25.64
CA ASP A 360 23.16 9.79 -26.01
C ASP A 360 24.33 9.62 -25.03
N GLU A 361 24.02 9.40 -23.74
CA GLU A 361 25.01 9.24 -22.68
C GLU A 361 24.53 8.31 -21.56
N ASP A 362 25.46 7.77 -20.77
CA ASP A 362 25.14 6.92 -19.62
C ASP A 362 24.90 7.78 -18.39
N SER A 363 23.77 7.56 -17.72
CA SER A 363 23.46 8.19 -16.44
C SER A 363 24.54 7.91 -15.38
N PRO A 364 24.95 8.91 -14.56
CA PRO A 364 25.86 8.71 -13.45
C PRO A 364 25.27 7.83 -12.33
N CYS A 365 23.97 7.55 -12.36
CA CYS A 365 23.29 6.68 -11.41
C CYS A 365 23.41 5.18 -11.74
N ILE A 366 23.93 4.83 -12.93
CA ILE A 366 24.11 3.45 -13.36
C ILE A 366 25.24 2.78 -12.57
N ASN A 367 24.98 1.61 -11.98
CA ASN A 367 25.89 0.83 -11.15
C ASN A 367 26.51 1.61 -9.97
N ALA A 368 25.90 2.72 -9.55
CA ALA A 368 26.46 3.62 -8.54
C ALA A 368 25.93 3.34 -7.13
N GLY A 369 24.91 2.48 -6.98
CA GLY A 369 24.39 2.05 -5.69
C GLY A 369 25.25 1.00 -4.98
N LEU A 370 25.00 0.82 -3.69
CA LEU A 370 25.59 -0.21 -2.85
C LEU A 370 24.93 -1.57 -3.09
N GLY A 371 25.73 -2.63 -3.12
CA GLY A 371 25.24 -4.01 -3.16
C GLY A 371 24.80 -4.44 -4.55
N ARG A 372 24.18 -5.61 -4.64
CA ARG A 372 23.70 -6.18 -5.92
C ARG A 372 22.18 -6.11 -5.98
N VAL A 373 21.63 -6.01 -7.19
CA VAL A 373 20.18 -6.07 -7.45
C VAL A 373 19.42 -7.20 -6.74
N ARG A 374 20.09 -8.34 -6.49
CA ARG A 374 19.50 -9.50 -5.81
C ARG A 374 19.19 -9.24 -4.34
N ASP A 375 20.00 -8.39 -3.70
CA ASP A 375 19.99 -8.18 -2.25
C ASP A 375 18.74 -7.39 -1.84
N TYR A 376 18.15 -6.64 -2.80
CA TYR A 376 16.96 -5.82 -2.63
C TYR A 376 15.71 -6.35 -3.36
N GLY A 377 15.76 -7.58 -3.88
CA GLY A 377 14.64 -8.17 -4.62
C GLY A 377 14.40 -7.58 -6.03
N LEU A 378 15.36 -6.83 -6.58
CA LEU A 378 15.18 -6.05 -7.81
C LEU A 378 15.45 -6.81 -9.11
N LYS A 379 15.73 -8.12 -9.07
CA LYS A 379 16.10 -8.93 -10.26
C LYS A 379 15.10 -8.91 -11.42
N LYS A 380 13.84 -8.57 -11.14
CA LYS A 380 12.75 -8.55 -12.14
C LYS A 380 12.52 -7.14 -12.72
N PHE A 381 13.22 -6.13 -12.22
CA PHE A 381 13.02 -4.74 -12.57
C PHE A 381 14.21 -4.19 -13.37
N THR A 382 14.07 -2.99 -13.90
CA THR A 382 15.05 -2.32 -14.75
C THR A 382 14.94 -0.80 -14.66
N THR A 383 16.05 -0.10 -14.80
CA THR A 383 16.12 1.34 -15.00
C THR A 383 16.19 1.72 -16.49
N ARG A 384 16.30 0.73 -17.40
CA ARG A 384 16.59 0.93 -18.83
C ARG A 384 15.34 0.89 -19.70
N THR A 385 15.33 1.72 -20.73
CA THR A 385 14.24 1.83 -21.71
C THR A 385 14.08 0.57 -22.58
N ASP A 386 15.14 -0.24 -22.72
CA ASP A 386 15.16 -1.50 -23.47
C ASP A 386 14.84 -2.75 -22.61
N GLU A 387 14.42 -2.53 -21.36
CA GLU A 387 14.01 -3.55 -20.39
C GLU A 387 15.07 -4.60 -20.01
N VAL A 388 16.35 -4.35 -20.35
CA VAL A 388 17.45 -5.24 -19.93
C VAL A 388 17.60 -5.18 -18.41
N ARG A 389 17.73 -6.34 -17.78
CA ARG A 389 17.91 -6.44 -16.32
C ARG A 389 19.21 -5.76 -15.91
N ASP A 390 19.16 -5.08 -14.79
CA ASP A 390 20.37 -4.77 -14.05
C ASP A 390 20.99 -6.09 -13.52
N ARG A 391 22.31 -6.25 -13.69
CA ARG A 391 23.07 -7.49 -13.44
C ARG A 391 24.26 -7.29 -12.50
N ARG A 392 24.54 -6.07 -12.07
CA ARG A 392 25.79 -5.72 -11.37
C ARG A 392 25.48 -5.01 -10.04
N ALA A 393 26.22 -3.94 -9.74
CA ALA A 393 25.88 -3.06 -8.65
C ALA A 393 24.52 -2.44 -8.97
N VAL A 394 23.67 -2.30 -7.95
CA VAL A 394 22.33 -1.77 -8.18
C VAL A 394 22.42 -0.33 -8.70
N ASP A 395 21.62 0.00 -9.69
CA ASP A 395 21.43 1.39 -10.09
C ASP A 395 20.78 2.20 -8.95
N MET A 396 21.04 3.51 -8.88
CA MET A 396 20.29 4.36 -7.96
C MET A 396 18.88 4.63 -8.49
N GLY A 397 17.90 4.71 -7.59
CA GLY A 397 16.52 5.11 -7.90
C GLY A 397 15.56 3.96 -8.19
N TYR A 398 14.36 4.35 -8.63
CA TYR A 398 13.25 3.47 -8.94
C TYR A 398 13.51 2.63 -10.20
N HIS A 399 13.19 1.33 -10.10
CA HIS A 399 13.30 0.35 -11.17
C HIS A 399 11.90 -0.06 -11.63
N PHE A 400 11.65 0.04 -12.93
CA PHE A 400 10.39 -0.35 -13.56
C PHE A 400 10.25 -1.86 -13.68
N PRO A 401 9.02 -2.41 -13.55
CA PRO A 401 8.77 -3.79 -13.90
C PRO A 401 8.95 -3.99 -15.40
N ARG A 402 9.37 -5.19 -15.79
CA ARG A 402 9.51 -5.57 -17.20
C ARG A 402 8.18 -6.08 -17.76
N ARG A 403 7.96 -5.94 -19.07
CA ARG A 403 6.78 -6.49 -19.75
C ARG A 403 6.94 -7.96 -20.12
#